data_AF-A0A7U9X0S0-F1
#
_entry.id   AF-A0A7U9X0S0-F1
#
_cell.length_a   1.000
_cell.length_b   1.000
_cell.length_c   1.000
_cell.angle_alpha   90.00
_cell.angle_beta   90.00
_cell.angle_gamma   90.00
#
_symmetry.space_group_name_H-M   'P 1'
#
loop_
_entity.id
_entity.type
_entity.pdbx_description
1 polymer ?
#
loop_
_entity_poly.entity_id
_entity_poly.type
_entity_poly.pdbx_seq_one_letter_code
_entity_poly.pdbx_strand_id
1 'polypeptide(L)' 'MGFWEKTIKKQERKILVPKNHMEFFTSAIDTLKVLVIALGAGLGVWGVINLLEGYGNDNPGANAHVR' A
#
# COMPACT_ATOMS: atom_id res chain seq x y z
N MET A 1 -0.43 -48.10 8.31
CA MET A 1 -0.47 -46.80 9.01
C MET A 1 -1.85 -46.63 9.61
N GLY A 2 -1.93 -46.72 10.94
CA GLY A 2 -3.17 -46.92 11.69
C GLY A 2 -3.97 -45.64 11.91
N PHE A 3 -5.28 -45.81 12.15
CA PHE A 3 -6.22 -44.76 12.53
C PHE A 3 -5.66 -43.79 13.59
N TRP A 4 -4.90 -44.34 14.54
CA TRP A 4 -4.20 -43.61 15.60
C TRP A 4 -3.14 -42.60 15.12
N GLU A 5 -2.47 -42.86 14.00
CA GLU A 5 -1.50 -41.93 13.43
C GLU A 5 -2.21 -40.72 12.82
N LYS A 6 -3.42 -40.92 12.28
CA LYS A 6 -4.26 -39.84 11.73
C LYS A 6 -4.77 -38.91 12.83
N THR A 7 -5.04 -39.44 14.03
CA THR A 7 -5.50 -38.63 15.17
C THR A 7 -4.37 -37.79 15.76
N ILE A 8 -3.16 -38.33 15.85
CA ILE A 8 -1.96 -37.63 16.34
C ILE A 8 -1.60 -36.47 15.38
N LYS A 9 -1.45 -36.77 14.08
CA LYS A 9 -1.11 -35.75 13.07
C LYS A 9 -2.14 -34.63 12.95
N LYS A 10 -3.41 -34.90 13.27
CA LYS A 10 -4.49 -33.89 13.26
C LYS A 10 -4.40 -32.92 14.44
N GLN A 11 -3.89 -33.37 15.59
CA GLN A 11 -3.70 -32.52 16.77
C GLN A 11 -2.45 -31.65 16.63
N GLU A 12 -1.36 -32.20 16.12
CA GLU A 12 -0.12 -31.44 15.88
C GLU A 12 -0.33 -30.29 14.87
N ARG A 13 -1.10 -30.50 13.81
CA ARG A 13 -1.45 -29.42 12.86
C ARG A 13 -2.25 -28.27 13.48
N LYS A 14 -2.94 -28.48 14.60
CA LYS A 14 -3.69 -27.41 15.29
C LYS A 14 -2.83 -26.60 16.25
N ILE A 15 -1.65 -27.10 16.62
CA ILE A 15 -0.80 -26.51 17.65
C ILE A 15 0.22 -25.51 17.08
N LEU A 16 0.54 -25.58 15.78
CA LEU A 16 1.74 -24.93 15.23
C LEU A 16 1.57 -23.51 14.67
N VAL A 17 0.39 -22.91 14.68
CA VAL A 17 0.24 -21.49 14.28
C VAL A 17 -0.77 -20.78 15.19
N PRO A 18 -0.31 -20.01 16.19
CA PRO A 18 -1.18 -19.08 16.89
C PRO A 18 -1.62 -17.98 15.92
N LYS A 19 -2.80 -18.15 15.32
CA LYS A 19 -3.39 -17.21 14.35
C LYS A 19 -3.65 -15.81 14.93
N ASN A 20 -3.74 -15.72 16.25
CA ASN A 20 -4.25 -14.55 16.96
C ASN A 20 -3.30 -13.34 16.89
N HIS A 21 -1.98 -13.56 16.78
CA HIS A 21 -1.01 -12.46 16.68
C HIS A 21 -0.96 -11.86 15.27
N MET A 22 -1.10 -12.69 14.25
CA MET A 22 -1.06 -12.21 12.86
C MET A 22 -2.28 -11.35 12.52
N GLU A 23 -3.45 -11.64 13.11
CA GLU A 23 -4.69 -10.93 12.82
C GLU A 23 -4.63 -9.41 13.15
N PHE A 24 -4.10 -9.04 14.32
CA PHE A 24 -3.92 -7.63 14.70
C PHE A 24 -2.94 -6.90 13.76
N PHE A 25 -1.78 -7.51 13.50
CA PHE A 25 -0.79 -6.92 12.61
C PHE A 25 -1.29 -6.83 11.16
N THR A 26 -2.04 -7.83 10.68
CA THR A 26 -2.67 -7.80 9.36
C THR A 26 -3.66 -6.64 9.25
N SER A 27 -4.54 -6.44 10.24
CA SER A 27 -5.50 -5.33 10.23
C SER A 27 -4.81 -3.95 10.27
N ALA A 28 -3.74 -3.82 11.05
CA ALA A 28 -2.97 -2.58 11.12
C ALA A 28 -2.29 -2.26 9.79
N ILE A 29 -1.69 -3.28 9.15
CA ILE A 29 -1.06 -3.15 7.83
C ILE A 29 -2.10 -2.73 6.78
N ASP A 30 -3.30 -3.30 6.78
CA ASP A 30 -4.33 -2.96 5.80
C ASP A 30 -4.81 -1.51 5.96
N THR A 31 -4.92 -1.01 7.19
CA THR A 31 -5.21 0.41 7.45
C THR A 31 -4.09 1.31 6.93
N LEU A 32 -2.83 0.96 7.21
CA LEU A 32 -1.67 1.73 6.75
C LEU A 32 -1.58 1.77 5.21
N LYS A 33 -1.87 0.67 4.52
CA LYS A 33 -1.88 0.61 3.06
C LYS A 33 -2.85 1.62 2.46
N VAL A 34 -4.07 1.70 2.99
CA VAL A 34 -5.09 2.64 2.49
C VAL A 34 -4.60 4.08 2.64
N LEU A 35 -4.01 4.43 3.78
CA LEU A 35 -3.47 5.77 4.01
C LEU A 35 -2.32 6.10 3.05
N VAL A 36 -1.37 5.18 2.86
CA VAL A 36 -0.22 5.37 1.96
C VAL A 36 -0.68 5.54 0.51
N ILE A 37 -1.64 4.73 0.06
CA ILE A 37 -2.17 4.82 -1.30
C ILE A 37 -2.92 6.14 -1.49
N ALA A 38 -3.76 6.55 -0.53
CA ALA A 38 -4.51 7.80 -0.61
C ALA A 38 -3.60 9.03 -0.62
N LEU A 39 -2.62 9.08 0.29
CA LEU A 39 -1.66 10.18 0.35
C LEU A 39 -0.71 10.19 -0.86
N GLY A 40 -0.23 9.02 -1.29
CA GLY A 40 0.63 8.88 -2.46
C GLY A 40 -0.09 9.27 -3.75
N ALA A 41 -1.36 8.89 -3.91
CA ALA A 41 -2.18 9.31 -5.04
C ALA A 41 -2.45 10.82 -5.01
N GLY A 42 -2.79 11.38 -3.84
CA GLY A 42 -3.02 12.82 -3.67
C GLY A 42 -1.78 13.65 -3.99
N LEU A 43 -0.61 13.27 -3.45
CA LEU A 43 0.66 13.94 -3.72
C LEU A 43 1.15 13.72 -5.16
N GLY A 44 0.86 12.57 -5.75
CA GLY A 44 1.16 12.29 -7.16
C GLY A 44 0.39 13.22 -8.10
N VAL A 45 -0.92 13.35 -7.90
CA VAL A 45 -1.75 14.28 -8.68
C VAL A 45 -1.32 15.73 -8.44
N TRP A 46 -1.12 16.12 -7.17
CA TRP A 46 -0.66 17.47 -6.82
C TRP A 46 0.69 17.81 -7.45
N GLY A 47 1.66 16.89 -7.41
CA GLY A 47 2.96 17.06 -8.03
C GLY A 47 2.88 17.21 -9.55
N VAL A 48 2.04 16.41 -10.21
CA VAL A 48 1.81 16.53 -11.66
C VAL A 48 1.20 17.90 -12.01
N ILE A 49 0.22 18.38 -11.24
CA ILE A 49 -0.37 19.71 -11.45
C ILE A 49 0.68 20.80 -11.33
N ASN A 50 1.46 20.81 -10.25
CA ASN A 50 2.52 21.80 -10.05
C ASN A 50 3.57 21.80 -11.17
N LEU A 51 3.91 20.63 -11.71
CA LEU A 51 4.83 20.53 -12.85
C LEU A 51 4.23 21.07 -14.14
N LEU A 52 2.93 20.85 -14.37
CA LEU A 52 2.22 21.35 -15.55
C LEU A 52 1.89 22.84 -15.46
N GLU A 53 1.67 23.39 -14.25
CA GLU A 53 1.50 24.83 -14.01
C GLU A 53 2.77 25.63 -14.37
N GLY A 54 3.95 25.08 -14.08
CA GLY A 54 5.23 25.67 -14.51
C GLY A 54 5.54 25.45 -16.00
N TYR A 55 4.92 24.46 -16.64
CA TYR A 55 5.27 23.99 -17.99
C TYR A 55 4.98 24.97 -19.14
N GLY A 56 4.20 26.03 -18.90
CA GLY A 56 4.04 27.14 -19.85
C GLY A 56 4.82 28.39 -19.46
N ASN A 57 4.94 28.67 -18.16
CA ASN A 57 5.53 29.90 -17.62
C ASN A 57 7.07 29.93 -17.70
N ASP A 58 7.72 28.76 -17.65
CA ASP A 58 9.19 28.63 -17.75
C ASP A 58 9.70 28.50 -19.19
N ASN A 59 8.79 28.57 -20.18
CA ASN A 59 9.14 28.60 -21.60
C ASN A 59 9.48 30.05 -22.02
N PRO A 60 10.71 30.36 -22.47
CA PRO A 60 11.12 31.72 -22.83
C PRO A 60 10.30 32.33 -23.99
N GLY A 61 9.57 31.51 -24.77
CA GLY A 61 8.63 31.97 -25.80
C GLY A 61 7.21 32.30 -25.28
N ALA A 62 6.83 31.90 -24.06
CA ALA A 62 5.51 32.18 -23.51
C ALA A 62 5.34 33.64 -23.05
N ASN A 63 6.46 34.31 -22.73
CA ASN A 63 6.50 35.74 -22.40
C ASN A 63 6.88 36.63 -23.60
N ALA A 64 7.01 36.08 -24.82
CA ALA A 64 7.38 36.84 -26.02
C ALA A 64 6.28 37.79 -26.54
N HIS A 65 5.11 37.82 -25.88
CA HIS A 65 4.00 38.72 -26.20
C HIS A 65 3.75 39.81 -25.15
N VAL A 66 4.72 40.08 -24.26
CA VAL A 66 4.71 41.30 -23.45
C VAL A 66 5.98 42.10 -23.74
N ARG A 67 5.93 42.77 -24.90
CA ARG A 67 6.85 43.78 -25.49
C ARG A 67 8.04 43.26 -26.30
#